data_AF-A0ABC9XEL3-F1
#
_entry.id   AF-A0ABC9XEL3-F1
#
_cell.length_a   1.000
_cell.length_b   1.000
_cell.length_c   1.000
_cell.angle_alpha   90.00
_cell.angle_beta   90.00
_cell.angle_gamma   90.00
#
_symmetry.space_group_name_H-M   'P 1'
#
loop_
_entity.id
_entity.type
_entity.pdbx_description
1 polymer ?
#
loop_
_entity_poly.entity_id
_entity_poly.type
_entity_poly.pdbx_seq_one_letter_code
_entity_poly.pdbx_strand_id
1 'polypeptide(L)'
;MALRVQSLAELEVLCNHLYEGTDLAQRIQAEKVLLELIDSPECLSQCQLLLEQGTTSYAQLLAATCLSKLVSRASPLPVEQRIDIRNYILNYVASQPKLAPFVIQALVQVIAKITKLGWFEVLKDQLIFRDIIADVKKFLQVDYSRPSAKRRKIATSFRDTSLKDILMLACSLLKELLAKPLTLQDQQQQSLAMQLLKLVLNCLNFDFIGNSADESADDLCTVQIPTNWRTIFLEPETLDLFFDLYHSLPPMLSQLALSCLVQFASTRRSLFSNPERAKYLGNLIKGVKQILENPQGLSDPAYRDGLEDPLDDTATVFQQLEQLCTVSRCEYEKTCTLLVQVFDQNAQNYQKLLHSSSRNPLEITVQEGRLAWLVYFVGTFVGGRLTYTSTDEHDAMDGELSCRVFQLISLMDAQLPQSSNEKVELAILWFLDQFRKTYVGDQLQHTSKPGVFQVTHYSHFRTKKSMSTKSDLNYSGFEHGELAEETDSILQLKT
;
A
#
# COMPACT_ATOMS: atom_id res chain seq x y z
N MET A 1 -23.78 18.91 -53.55
CA MET A 1 -22.79 19.98 -53.71
C MET A 1 -21.74 19.74 -52.62
N ALA A 2 -20.66 19.03 -52.97
CA ALA A 2 -19.62 18.67 -52.00
C ALA A 2 -18.83 19.94 -51.63
N LEU A 3 -18.91 20.35 -50.36
CA LEU A 3 -18.11 21.45 -49.82
C LEU A 3 -16.63 21.04 -49.90
N ARG A 4 -15.86 21.83 -50.65
CA ARG A 4 -14.41 21.69 -50.81
C ARG A 4 -13.72 21.79 -49.45
N VAL A 5 -12.62 21.05 -49.31
CA VAL A 5 -11.62 21.11 -48.24
C VAL A 5 -11.56 22.52 -47.62
N GLN A 6 -12.01 22.66 -46.38
CA GLN A 6 -11.91 23.91 -45.65
C GLN A 6 -10.42 24.20 -45.42
N SER A 7 -9.95 25.32 -45.96
CA SER A 7 -8.58 25.78 -45.71
C SER A 7 -8.40 26.10 -44.22
N LEU A 8 -7.17 26.00 -43.69
CA LEU A 8 -6.86 26.33 -42.28
C LEU A 8 -7.44 27.71 -41.88
N ALA A 9 -7.38 28.68 -42.80
CA ALA A 9 -7.93 30.02 -42.59
C ALA A 9 -9.46 30.03 -42.37
N GLU A 10 -10.22 29.19 -43.09
CA GLU A 10 -11.67 29.09 -42.91
C GLU A 10 -12.02 28.44 -41.58
N LEU A 11 -11.23 27.46 -41.13
CA LEU A 11 -11.40 26.84 -39.81
C LEU A 11 -11.04 27.82 -38.67
N GLU A 12 -10.03 28.66 -38.84
CA GLU A 12 -9.71 29.70 -37.86
C GLU A 12 -10.79 30.79 -37.79
N VAL A 13 -11.38 31.17 -38.93
CA VAL A 13 -12.55 32.05 -38.97
C VAL A 13 -13.75 31.41 -38.26
N LEU A 14 -13.95 30.10 -38.43
CA LEU A 14 -14.98 29.35 -37.72
C LEU A 14 -14.77 29.40 -36.21
N CYS A 15 -13.52 29.27 -35.74
CA CYS A 15 -13.16 29.38 -34.33
C CYS A 15 -13.52 30.76 -33.77
N ASN A 16 -13.16 31.83 -34.49
CA ASN A 16 -13.45 33.19 -34.06
C ASN A 16 -14.96 33.42 -33.93
N HIS A 17 -15.76 32.97 -34.89
CA HIS A 17 -17.23 33.09 -34.78
C HIS A 17 -17.80 32.30 -33.59
N LEU A 18 -17.28 31.10 -33.31
CA LEU A 18 -17.78 30.24 -32.21
C LEU A 18 -17.41 30.78 -30.82
N TYR A 19 -16.17 31.19 -30.62
CA TYR A 19 -15.64 31.47 -29.27
C TYR A 19 -15.53 32.98 -28.97
N GLU A 20 -15.40 33.83 -30.00
CA GLU A 20 -15.18 35.27 -29.82
C GLU A 20 -16.33 36.13 -30.38
N GLY A 21 -17.04 35.67 -31.42
CA GLY A 21 -18.07 36.45 -32.12
C GLY A 21 -19.24 36.80 -31.21
N THR A 22 -19.82 37.99 -31.31
CA THR A 22 -20.97 38.43 -30.47
C THR A 22 -22.32 38.27 -31.16
N ASP A 23 -22.33 38.05 -32.48
CA ASP A 23 -23.54 37.85 -33.29
C ASP A 23 -24.05 36.40 -33.17
N LEU A 24 -25.29 36.27 -32.68
CA LEU A 24 -25.97 34.99 -32.50
C LEU A 24 -26.20 34.26 -33.84
N ALA A 25 -26.51 34.98 -34.92
CA ALA A 25 -26.76 34.35 -36.22
C ALA A 25 -25.47 33.72 -36.79
N GLN A 26 -24.33 34.40 -36.62
CA GLN A 26 -23.02 33.89 -37.03
C GLN A 26 -22.61 32.67 -36.20
N ARG A 27 -22.85 32.69 -34.87
CA ARG A 27 -22.59 31.53 -34.00
C ARG A 27 -23.39 30.30 -34.39
N ILE A 28 -24.71 30.46 -34.62
CA ILE A 28 -25.57 29.34 -35.05
C ILE A 28 -25.10 28.79 -36.40
N GLN A 29 -24.73 29.67 -37.35
CA GLN A 29 -24.21 29.24 -38.63
C GLN A 29 -22.85 28.49 -38.48
N ALA A 30 -21.97 28.97 -37.60
CA ALA A 30 -20.71 28.32 -37.31
C ALA A 30 -20.89 26.95 -36.64
N GLU A 31 -21.85 26.80 -35.73
CA GLU A 31 -22.20 25.51 -35.13
C GLU A 31 -22.73 24.52 -36.18
N LYS A 32 -23.52 25.00 -37.14
CA LYS A 32 -23.99 24.16 -38.24
C LYS A 32 -22.84 23.66 -39.11
N VAL A 33 -21.92 24.54 -39.49
CA VAL A 33 -20.71 24.18 -40.27
C VAL A 33 -19.84 23.20 -39.49
N LEU A 34 -19.73 23.36 -38.16
CA LEU A 34 -19.01 22.42 -37.30
C LEU A 34 -19.62 21.02 -37.32
N LEU A 35 -20.95 20.90 -37.32
CA LEU A 35 -21.62 19.60 -37.43
C LEU A 35 -21.37 18.95 -38.80
N GLU A 36 -21.46 19.73 -39.88
CA GLU A 36 -21.13 19.26 -41.24
C GLU A 36 -19.66 18.79 -41.34
N LEU A 37 -18.75 19.48 -40.65
CA LEU A 37 -17.35 19.08 -40.56
C LEU A 37 -17.17 17.74 -39.81
N ILE A 38 -17.91 17.51 -38.72
CA ILE A 38 -17.82 16.27 -37.94
C ILE A 38 -18.29 15.07 -38.76
N ASP A 39 -19.29 15.26 -39.61
CA ASP A 39 -19.82 14.22 -40.48
C ASP A 39 -18.98 14.01 -41.76
N SER A 40 -18.02 14.90 -42.04
CA SER A 40 -17.13 14.80 -43.20
C SER A 40 -16.03 13.74 -43.01
N PRO A 41 -15.67 12.99 -44.06
CA PRO A 41 -14.58 12.01 -44.01
C PRO A 41 -13.21 12.65 -43.75
N GLU A 42 -13.06 13.96 -43.98
CA GLU A 42 -11.86 14.75 -43.72
C GLU A 42 -11.79 15.30 -42.28
N CYS A 43 -12.78 15.03 -41.41
CA CYS A 43 -12.82 15.58 -40.05
C CYS A 43 -11.50 15.34 -39.29
N LEU A 44 -10.98 14.11 -39.35
CA LEU A 44 -9.79 13.72 -38.61
C LEU A 44 -8.53 14.44 -39.12
N SER A 45 -8.35 14.53 -40.45
CA SER A 45 -7.21 15.22 -41.04
C SER A 45 -7.28 16.73 -40.77
N GLN A 46 -8.47 17.33 -40.75
CA GLN A 46 -8.66 18.73 -40.39
C GLN A 46 -8.41 18.98 -38.89
N CYS A 47 -8.78 18.07 -38.01
CA CYS A 47 -8.43 18.15 -36.59
C CYS A 47 -6.91 18.09 -36.39
N GLN A 48 -6.20 17.21 -37.10
CA GLN A 48 -4.74 17.14 -37.06
C GLN A 48 -4.10 18.44 -37.59
N LEU A 49 -4.61 18.97 -38.71
CA LEU A 49 -4.17 20.24 -39.27
C LEU A 49 -4.31 21.39 -38.25
N LEU A 50 -5.45 21.48 -37.56
CA LEU A 50 -5.69 22.49 -36.52
C LEU A 50 -4.79 22.33 -35.30
N LEU A 51 -4.47 21.09 -34.91
CA LEU A 51 -3.56 20.83 -33.79
C LEU A 51 -2.12 21.19 -34.17
N GLU A 52 -1.67 20.85 -35.37
CA GLU A 52 -0.27 21.05 -35.79
C GLU A 52 0.04 22.47 -36.27
N GLN A 53 -0.90 23.08 -37.00
CA GLN A 53 -0.67 24.36 -37.70
C GLN A 53 -1.54 25.51 -37.19
N GLY A 54 -2.53 25.23 -36.33
CA GLY A 54 -3.41 26.25 -35.76
C GLY A 54 -2.63 27.31 -34.98
N THR A 55 -2.88 28.58 -35.29
CA THR A 55 -2.14 29.70 -34.71
C THR A 55 -2.69 30.14 -33.35
N THR A 56 -3.92 29.70 -33.00
CA THR A 56 -4.63 30.10 -31.78
C THR A 56 -4.97 28.91 -30.89
N SER A 57 -5.11 29.16 -29.58
CA SER A 57 -5.59 28.14 -28.65
C SER A 57 -7.05 27.74 -28.90
N TYR A 58 -7.85 28.61 -29.52
CA TYR A 58 -9.21 28.28 -29.94
C TYR A 58 -9.25 27.33 -31.14
N ALA A 59 -8.28 27.40 -32.07
CA ALA A 59 -8.13 26.43 -33.14
C ALA A 59 -7.91 25.01 -32.60
N GLN A 60 -7.02 24.89 -31.60
CA GLN A 60 -6.74 23.61 -30.94
C GLN A 60 -7.93 23.13 -30.11
N LEU A 61 -8.67 24.05 -29.47
CA LEU A 61 -9.92 23.73 -28.76
C LEU A 61 -11.02 23.26 -29.71
N LEU A 62 -11.13 23.85 -30.90
CA LEU A 62 -12.07 23.41 -31.93
C LEU A 62 -11.74 21.97 -32.35
N ALA A 63 -10.46 21.66 -32.62
CA ALA A 63 -10.05 20.29 -32.92
C ALA A 63 -10.39 19.31 -31.80
N ALA A 64 -10.12 19.66 -30.54
CA ALA A 64 -10.51 18.83 -29.40
C ALA A 64 -12.03 18.62 -29.31
N THR A 65 -12.81 19.65 -29.62
CA THR A 65 -14.29 19.61 -29.63
C THR A 65 -14.82 18.72 -30.76
N CYS A 66 -14.26 18.85 -31.96
CA CYS A 66 -14.56 17.99 -33.10
C CYS A 66 -14.27 16.53 -32.76
N LEU A 67 -13.07 16.24 -32.27
CA LEU A 67 -12.67 14.88 -31.88
C LEU A 67 -13.59 14.32 -30.78
N SER A 68 -13.94 15.12 -29.77
CA SER A 68 -14.87 14.71 -28.70
C SER A 68 -16.25 14.31 -29.25
N LYS A 69 -16.80 15.10 -30.18
CA LYS A 69 -18.09 14.80 -30.83
C LYS A 69 -17.97 13.60 -31.76
N LEU A 70 -16.90 13.52 -32.55
CA LEU A 70 -16.62 12.44 -33.49
C LEU A 70 -16.54 11.08 -32.79
N VAL A 71 -15.84 10.99 -31.66
CA VAL A 71 -15.75 9.73 -30.89
C VAL A 71 -17.04 9.37 -30.16
N SER A 72 -17.97 10.32 -30.00
CA SER A 72 -19.27 10.13 -29.31
C SER A 72 -20.43 9.91 -30.28
N ARG A 73 -20.19 9.83 -31.58
CA ARG A 73 -21.24 9.73 -32.60
C ARG A 73 -22.02 8.41 -32.48
N ALA A 74 -23.27 8.41 -32.94
CA ALA A 74 -24.17 7.25 -32.81
C ALA A 74 -23.65 5.99 -33.53
N SER A 75 -22.95 6.15 -34.66
CA SER A 75 -22.27 5.06 -35.36
C SER A 75 -20.79 5.05 -34.98
N PRO A 76 -20.31 4.21 -34.05
CA PRO A 76 -18.96 4.33 -33.51
C PRO A 76 -17.88 4.23 -34.59
N LEU A 77 -16.74 4.90 -34.35
CA LEU A 77 -15.55 4.73 -35.19
C LEU A 77 -14.97 3.32 -35.04
N PRO A 78 -14.32 2.77 -36.08
CA PRO A 78 -13.52 1.55 -35.98
C PRO A 78 -12.56 1.60 -34.79
N VAL A 79 -12.32 0.43 -34.17
CA VAL A 79 -11.46 0.28 -32.99
C VAL A 79 -10.08 0.86 -33.24
N GLU A 80 -9.47 0.53 -34.37
CA GLU A 80 -8.13 1.00 -34.77
C GLU A 80 -8.07 2.53 -34.87
N GLN A 81 -9.06 3.17 -35.49
CA GLN A 81 -9.11 4.63 -35.58
C GLN A 81 -9.22 5.30 -34.20
N ARG A 82 -9.97 4.71 -33.26
CA ARG A 82 -10.05 5.25 -31.89
C ARG A 82 -8.72 5.12 -31.15
N ILE A 83 -7.99 4.04 -31.37
CA ILE A 83 -6.63 3.86 -30.83
C ILE A 83 -5.68 4.91 -31.41
N ASP A 84 -5.74 5.12 -32.73
CA ASP A 84 -4.91 6.11 -33.42
C ASP A 84 -5.19 7.53 -32.93
N ILE A 85 -6.47 7.92 -32.77
CA ILE A 85 -6.85 9.22 -32.20
C ILE A 85 -6.28 9.37 -30.78
N ARG A 86 -6.49 8.36 -29.93
CA ARG A 86 -6.01 8.37 -28.54
C ARG A 86 -4.49 8.55 -28.48
N ASN A 87 -3.75 7.75 -29.25
CA ASN A 87 -2.30 7.78 -29.27
C ASN A 87 -1.76 9.08 -29.86
N TYR A 88 -2.41 9.60 -30.90
CA TYR A 88 -2.09 10.90 -31.49
C TYR A 88 -2.24 12.03 -30.47
N ILE A 89 -3.38 12.10 -29.76
CA ILE A 89 -3.63 13.15 -28.76
C ILE A 89 -2.61 13.05 -27.62
N LEU A 90 -2.32 11.84 -27.13
CA LEU A 90 -1.30 11.62 -26.10
C LEU A 90 0.06 12.15 -26.56
N ASN A 91 0.48 11.81 -27.77
CA ASN A 91 1.74 12.29 -28.35
C ASN A 91 1.76 13.80 -28.56
N TYR A 92 0.66 14.38 -29.03
CA TYR A 92 0.53 15.82 -29.28
C TYR A 92 0.63 16.63 -27.97
N VAL A 93 -0.12 16.24 -26.95
CA VAL A 93 -0.05 16.88 -25.62
C VAL A 93 1.35 16.71 -25.04
N ALA A 94 1.98 15.54 -25.21
CA ALA A 94 3.35 15.28 -24.78
C ALA A 94 4.42 16.05 -25.55
N SER A 95 4.17 16.46 -26.81
CA SER A 95 5.14 17.17 -27.67
C SER A 95 5.01 18.69 -27.67
N GLN A 96 3.84 19.28 -27.39
CA GLN A 96 3.63 20.75 -27.29
C GLN A 96 3.70 21.39 -25.87
N PRO A 97 4.86 21.92 -25.39
CA PRO A 97 5.02 22.44 -24.02
C PRO A 97 4.27 23.74 -23.73
N LYS A 98 3.88 24.48 -24.77
CA LYS A 98 3.24 25.80 -24.68
C LYS A 98 1.71 25.73 -24.82
N LEU A 99 1.13 24.54 -24.82
CA LEU A 99 -0.31 24.36 -24.98
C LEU A 99 -1.06 25.01 -23.82
N ALA A 100 -2.14 25.73 -24.13
CA ALA A 100 -2.95 26.39 -23.12
C ALA A 100 -3.65 25.37 -22.19
N PRO A 101 -3.80 25.64 -20.87
CA PRO A 101 -4.37 24.67 -19.93
C PRO A 101 -5.75 24.13 -20.30
N PHE A 102 -6.64 24.99 -20.80
CA PHE A 102 -7.99 24.59 -21.21
C PHE A 102 -8.00 23.67 -22.44
N VAL A 103 -7.01 23.80 -23.34
CA VAL A 103 -6.83 22.91 -24.48
C VAL A 103 -6.36 21.53 -24.02
N ILE A 104 -5.38 21.50 -23.09
CA ILE A 104 -4.92 20.25 -22.48
C ILE A 104 -6.10 19.52 -21.83
N GLN A 105 -6.92 20.23 -21.05
CA GLN A 105 -8.12 19.66 -20.43
C GLN A 105 -9.09 19.07 -21.46
N ALA A 106 -9.39 19.81 -22.53
CA ALA A 106 -10.30 19.33 -23.58
C ALA A 106 -9.76 18.07 -24.29
N LEU A 107 -8.46 18.03 -24.60
CA LEU A 107 -7.81 16.87 -25.23
C LEU A 107 -7.75 15.65 -24.30
N VAL A 108 -7.46 15.85 -23.02
CA VAL A 108 -7.49 14.78 -22.01
C VAL A 108 -8.90 14.22 -21.84
N GLN A 109 -9.94 15.07 -21.91
CA GLN A 109 -11.33 14.62 -21.91
C GLN A 109 -11.66 13.72 -23.11
N VAL A 110 -11.12 14.00 -24.29
CA VAL A 110 -11.27 13.11 -25.46
C VAL A 110 -10.65 11.74 -25.19
N ILE A 111 -9.42 11.70 -24.65
CA ILE A 111 -8.75 10.45 -24.28
C ILE A 111 -9.60 9.67 -23.28
N ALA A 112 -10.04 10.31 -22.19
CA ALA A 112 -10.87 9.68 -21.16
C ALA A 112 -12.18 9.12 -21.74
N LYS A 113 -12.78 9.82 -22.70
CA LYS A 113 -14.00 9.40 -23.38
C LYS A 113 -13.78 8.20 -24.29
N ILE A 114 -12.69 8.18 -25.06
CA ILE A 114 -12.30 7.01 -25.86
C ILE A 114 -12.07 5.80 -24.96
N THR A 115 -11.32 5.97 -23.86
CA THR A 115 -11.09 4.92 -22.88
C THR A 115 -12.39 4.40 -22.27
N LYS A 116 -13.32 5.29 -21.90
CA LYS A 116 -14.62 4.92 -21.34
C LYS A 116 -15.47 4.14 -22.34
N LEU A 117 -15.56 4.59 -23.60
CA LEU A 117 -16.37 3.95 -24.63
C LEU A 117 -15.78 2.61 -25.10
N GLY A 118 -14.46 2.52 -25.18
CA GLY A 118 -13.74 1.30 -25.58
C GLY A 118 -13.42 0.33 -24.43
N TRP A 119 -13.88 0.60 -23.19
CA TRP A 119 -13.40 -0.09 -21.99
C TRP A 119 -13.53 -1.63 -22.03
N PHE A 120 -14.51 -2.13 -22.76
CA PHE A 120 -14.81 -3.57 -22.88
C PHE A 120 -14.43 -4.16 -24.24
N GLU A 121 -13.85 -3.36 -25.13
CA GLU A 121 -13.53 -3.80 -26.48
C GLU A 121 -12.23 -4.60 -26.49
N VAL A 122 -12.28 -5.74 -27.18
CA VAL A 122 -11.17 -6.67 -27.33
C VAL A 122 -10.65 -6.58 -28.76
N LEU A 123 -9.35 -6.32 -28.90
CA LEU A 123 -8.64 -6.39 -30.17
C LEU A 123 -7.46 -7.35 -30.00
N LYS A 124 -7.40 -8.40 -30.82
CA LYS A 124 -6.34 -9.44 -30.73
C LYS A 124 -6.19 -10.01 -29.31
N ASP A 125 -7.31 -10.38 -28.69
CA ASP A 125 -7.40 -10.93 -27.32
C ASP A 125 -6.91 -10.00 -26.19
N GLN A 126 -6.75 -8.70 -26.47
CA GLN A 126 -6.32 -7.70 -25.49
C GLN A 126 -7.35 -6.57 -25.33
N LEU A 127 -7.51 -6.10 -24.09
CA LEU A 127 -8.35 -4.96 -23.72
C LEU A 127 -7.57 -3.64 -23.91
N ILE A 128 -7.24 -3.34 -25.17
CA ILE A 128 -6.28 -2.31 -25.58
C ILE A 128 -6.57 -0.89 -25.03
N PHE A 129 -7.83 -0.59 -24.70
CA PHE A 129 -8.21 0.70 -24.11
C PHE A 129 -7.91 0.82 -22.61
N ARG A 130 -7.69 -0.31 -21.91
CA ARG A 130 -7.32 -0.36 -20.48
C ARG A 130 -5.83 -0.13 -20.25
N ASP A 131 -5.02 -0.36 -21.29
CA ASP A 131 -3.59 -0.06 -21.26
C ASP A 131 -3.29 1.43 -21.20
N ILE A 132 -4.29 2.33 -21.13
CA ILE A 132 -4.08 3.76 -21.01
C ILE A 132 -3.15 4.13 -19.84
N ILE A 133 -3.21 3.40 -18.73
CA ILE A 133 -2.30 3.62 -17.59
C ILE A 133 -0.88 3.21 -17.97
N ALA A 134 -0.71 2.08 -18.67
CA ALA A 134 0.59 1.62 -19.15
C ALA A 134 1.15 2.53 -20.25
N ASP A 135 0.30 3.01 -21.15
CA ASP A 135 0.65 3.95 -22.21
C ASP A 135 1.07 5.28 -21.57
N VAL A 136 0.26 5.86 -20.69
CA VAL A 136 0.63 7.05 -19.90
C VAL A 136 1.92 6.81 -19.12
N LYS A 137 2.10 5.66 -18.46
CA LYS A 137 3.36 5.31 -17.76
C LYS A 137 4.56 5.22 -18.70
N LYS A 138 4.44 4.58 -19.86
CA LYS A 138 5.50 4.53 -20.89
C LYS A 138 5.86 5.94 -21.34
N PHE A 139 4.87 6.80 -21.58
CA PHE A 139 5.08 8.21 -21.90
C PHE A 139 5.76 8.99 -20.77
N LEU A 140 5.51 8.63 -19.50
CA LEU A 140 6.20 9.19 -18.36
C LEU A 140 7.66 8.69 -18.26
N GLN A 141 7.95 7.46 -18.70
CA GLN A 141 9.24 6.77 -18.57
C GLN A 141 10.24 7.01 -19.72
N VAL A 142 9.83 7.44 -20.93
CA VAL A 142 10.78 7.73 -22.02
C VAL A 142 11.46 9.08 -21.79
N ASP A 143 12.36 9.19 -20.81
CA ASP A 143 13.59 10.01 -20.77
C ASP A 143 14.19 9.93 -19.36
N TYR A 144 15.14 9.02 -19.17
CA TYR A 144 15.93 8.87 -17.96
C TYR A 144 16.93 10.02 -17.84
N SER A 145 16.54 11.12 -17.16
CA SER A 145 17.46 12.06 -16.46
C SER A 145 16.78 13.35 -15.99
N ARG A 146 15.49 13.60 -16.30
CA ARG A 146 14.75 14.73 -15.73
C ARG A 146 13.23 14.52 -15.81
N PRO A 147 12.48 14.68 -14.70
CA PRO A 147 11.05 14.96 -14.79
C PRO A 147 10.90 16.28 -15.53
N SER A 148 10.62 16.23 -16.83
CA SER A 148 10.27 17.42 -17.59
C SER A 148 9.08 18.09 -16.89
N ALA A 149 9.16 19.39 -16.61
CA ALA A 149 8.10 20.17 -15.97
C ALA A 149 6.73 19.99 -16.67
N LYS A 150 6.76 19.62 -17.96
CA LYS A 150 5.60 19.30 -18.76
C LYS A 150 4.95 17.95 -18.42
N ARG A 151 5.74 16.91 -18.17
CA ARG A 151 5.25 15.58 -17.76
C ARG A 151 4.52 15.64 -16.43
N ARG A 152 5.06 16.42 -15.49
CA ARG A 152 4.40 16.73 -14.21
C ARG A 152 3.06 17.44 -14.44
N LYS A 153 3.02 18.45 -15.31
CA LYS A 153 1.77 19.17 -15.65
C LYS A 153 0.69 18.26 -16.24
N ILE A 154 1.05 17.31 -17.11
CA ILE A 154 0.10 16.37 -17.71
C ILE A 154 -0.45 15.40 -16.64
N ALA A 155 0.43 14.82 -15.83
CA ALA A 155 0.03 13.93 -14.73
C ALA A 155 -0.86 14.66 -13.71
N THR A 156 -0.50 15.89 -13.34
CA THR A 156 -1.30 16.80 -12.51
C THR A 156 -2.66 17.08 -13.16
N SER A 157 -2.70 17.43 -14.45
CA SER A 157 -3.96 17.70 -15.16
C SER A 157 -4.86 16.46 -15.22
N PHE A 158 -4.33 15.26 -15.49
CA PHE A 158 -5.09 14.02 -15.52
C PHE A 158 -5.65 13.66 -14.13
N ARG A 159 -4.81 13.75 -13.09
CA ARG A 159 -5.18 13.58 -11.68
C ARG A 159 -6.35 14.49 -11.31
N ASP A 160 -6.27 15.76 -11.68
CA ASP A 160 -7.23 16.79 -11.28
C ASP A 160 -8.54 16.75 -12.09
N THR A 161 -8.50 16.23 -13.33
CA THR A 161 -9.65 16.27 -14.24
C THR A 161 -10.40 14.96 -14.41
N SER A 162 -9.71 13.81 -14.32
CA SER A 162 -10.25 12.53 -14.81
C SER A 162 -10.09 11.39 -13.80
N LEU A 163 -8.99 11.37 -13.03
CA LEU A 163 -8.65 10.22 -12.20
C LEU A 163 -9.69 9.96 -11.09
N LYS A 164 -10.28 11.01 -10.52
CA LYS A 164 -11.39 10.89 -9.55
C LYS A 164 -12.59 10.17 -10.17
N ASP A 165 -12.97 10.58 -11.37
CA ASP A 165 -14.15 10.04 -12.06
C ASP A 165 -13.94 8.58 -12.48
N ILE A 166 -12.71 8.22 -12.84
CA ILE A 166 -12.32 6.84 -13.12
C ILE A 166 -12.45 5.98 -11.86
N LEU A 167 -11.96 6.47 -10.71
CA LEU A 167 -12.11 5.78 -9.42
C LEU A 167 -13.60 5.59 -9.07
N MET A 168 -14.40 6.65 -9.17
CA MET A 168 -15.83 6.58 -8.85
C MET A 168 -16.58 5.62 -9.77
N LEU A 169 -16.26 5.60 -11.07
CA LEU A 169 -16.82 4.65 -12.03
C LEU A 169 -16.42 3.21 -11.69
N ALA A 170 -15.16 2.98 -11.32
CA ALA A 170 -14.70 1.66 -10.90
C ALA A 170 -15.47 1.16 -9.66
N CYS A 171 -15.64 2.02 -8.66
CA CYS A 171 -16.42 1.73 -7.46
C CYS A 171 -17.90 1.47 -7.78
N SER A 172 -18.52 2.25 -8.67
CA SER A 172 -19.93 2.04 -9.04
C SER A 172 -20.14 0.70 -9.75
N LEU A 173 -19.23 0.33 -10.66
CA LEU A 173 -19.28 -0.97 -11.34
C LEU A 173 -19.05 -2.14 -10.37
N LEU A 174 -18.19 -1.97 -9.36
CA LEU A 174 -18.01 -2.96 -8.29
C LEU A 174 -19.27 -3.11 -7.42
N LYS A 175 -19.94 -1.99 -7.08
CA LYS A 175 -21.24 -2.00 -6.38
C LYS A 175 -22.29 -2.76 -7.21
N GLU A 176 -22.39 -2.48 -8.51
CA GLU A 176 -23.31 -3.19 -9.40
C GLU A 176 -23.01 -4.68 -9.53
N LEU A 177 -21.73 -5.06 -9.52
CA LEU A 177 -21.29 -6.45 -9.56
C LEU A 177 -21.73 -7.20 -8.30
N LEU A 178 -21.61 -6.59 -7.12
CA LEU A 178 -22.04 -7.17 -5.85
C LEU A 178 -23.56 -7.17 -5.65
N ALA A 179 -24.29 -6.27 -6.32
CA ALA A 179 -25.75 -6.20 -6.21
C ALA A 179 -26.47 -7.45 -6.78
N LYS A 180 -25.76 -8.28 -7.56
CA LYS A 180 -26.25 -9.55 -8.08
C LYS A 180 -25.54 -10.69 -7.35
N PRO A 181 -26.20 -11.85 -7.12
CA PRO A 181 -25.54 -13.00 -6.54
C PRO A 181 -24.34 -13.40 -7.41
N LEU A 182 -23.14 -13.26 -6.83
CA LEU A 182 -21.89 -13.54 -7.52
C LEU A 182 -21.89 -14.99 -7.99
N THR A 183 -21.85 -15.18 -9.32
CA THR A 183 -21.73 -16.51 -9.89
C THR A 183 -20.24 -16.82 -9.91
N LEU A 184 -19.71 -17.36 -8.82
CA LEU A 184 -18.28 -17.61 -8.60
C LEU A 184 -17.61 -18.52 -9.65
N GLN A 185 -18.36 -19.09 -10.59
CA GLN A 185 -17.85 -19.91 -11.71
C GLN A 185 -17.76 -19.14 -13.04
N ASP A 186 -18.32 -17.93 -13.12
CA ASP A 186 -18.30 -17.12 -14.34
C ASP A 186 -16.93 -16.42 -14.48
N GLN A 187 -16.12 -16.91 -15.41
CA GLN A 187 -14.79 -16.38 -15.71
C GLN A 187 -14.83 -14.91 -16.18
N GLN A 188 -15.91 -14.46 -16.82
CA GLN A 188 -16.06 -13.07 -17.23
C GLN A 188 -16.29 -12.16 -16.03
N GLN A 189 -17.13 -12.58 -15.07
CA GLN A 189 -17.37 -11.81 -13.84
C GLN A 189 -16.10 -11.71 -12.98
N GLN A 190 -15.37 -12.82 -12.83
CA GLN A 190 -14.10 -12.81 -12.09
C GLN A 190 -13.05 -11.91 -12.75
N SER A 191 -12.91 -12.01 -14.09
CA SER A 191 -12.02 -11.14 -14.85
C SER A 191 -12.39 -9.67 -14.70
N LEU A 192 -13.69 -9.36 -14.75
CA LEU A 192 -14.19 -8.01 -14.52
C LEU A 192 -13.84 -7.51 -13.12
N ALA A 193 -14.12 -8.29 -12.08
CA ALA A 193 -13.79 -7.95 -10.69
C ALA A 193 -12.30 -7.67 -10.51
N MET A 194 -11.45 -8.55 -11.02
CA MET A 194 -9.99 -8.42 -10.97
C MET A 194 -9.52 -7.10 -11.61
N GLN A 195 -10.06 -6.77 -12.77
CA GLN A 195 -9.67 -5.59 -13.53
C GLN A 195 -10.16 -4.30 -12.86
N LEU A 196 -11.37 -4.31 -12.30
CA LEU A 196 -11.91 -3.18 -11.54
C LEU A 196 -11.13 -2.95 -10.24
N LEU A 197 -10.81 -4.00 -9.48
CA LEU A 197 -9.98 -3.90 -8.27
C LEU A 197 -8.57 -3.37 -8.59
N LYS A 198 -7.93 -3.88 -9.65
CA LYS A 198 -6.64 -3.34 -10.13
C LYS A 198 -6.74 -1.88 -10.55
N LEU A 199 -7.84 -1.47 -11.18
CA LEU A 199 -8.07 -0.08 -11.55
C LEU A 199 -8.19 0.82 -10.31
N VAL A 200 -8.98 0.41 -9.32
CA VAL A 200 -9.08 1.12 -8.03
C VAL A 200 -7.70 1.25 -7.40
N LEU A 201 -6.97 0.14 -7.27
CA LEU A 201 -5.64 0.13 -6.67
C LEU A 201 -4.68 1.06 -7.42
N ASN A 202 -4.69 1.06 -8.75
CA ASN A 202 -3.89 1.97 -9.57
C ASN A 202 -4.28 3.44 -9.38
N CYS A 203 -5.56 3.75 -9.15
CA CYS A 203 -6.01 5.11 -8.87
C CYS A 203 -5.53 5.57 -7.49
N LEU A 204 -5.58 4.69 -6.48
CA LEU A 204 -5.15 4.99 -5.11
C LEU A 204 -3.61 5.05 -4.99
N ASN A 205 -2.87 4.29 -5.80
CA ASN A 205 -1.41 4.29 -5.87
C ASN A 205 -0.83 5.32 -6.84
N PHE A 206 -1.65 6.21 -7.39
CA PHE A 206 -1.16 7.26 -8.28
C PHE A 206 -0.16 8.16 -7.53
N ASP A 207 0.94 8.55 -8.18
CA ASP A 207 1.92 9.47 -7.57
C ASP A 207 1.33 10.90 -7.51
N PHE A 208 0.63 11.19 -6.42
CA PHE A 208 -0.06 12.46 -6.21
C PHE A 208 0.90 13.64 -5.97
N ILE A 209 2.13 13.38 -5.53
CA ILE A 209 3.13 14.39 -5.14
C ILE A 209 4.17 14.62 -6.24
N GLY A 210 4.44 13.62 -7.09
CA GLY A 210 5.45 13.68 -8.13
C GLY A 210 6.87 13.36 -7.63
N ASN A 211 6.98 12.52 -6.59
CA ASN A 211 8.20 12.29 -5.82
C ASN A 211 8.86 10.91 -6.05
N SER A 212 8.52 10.21 -7.13
CA SER A 212 8.97 8.83 -7.40
C SER A 212 10.48 8.66 -7.73
N ALA A 213 11.39 9.32 -7.01
CA ALA A 213 12.84 9.13 -7.14
C ALA A 213 13.57 9.02 -5.79
N ASP A 214 12.91 9.21 -4.66
CA ASP A 214 13.56 9.13 -3.35
C ASP A 214 12.92 7.99 -2.53
N GLU A 215 13.53 6.81 -2.61
CA GLU A 215 13.14 5.61 -1.85
C GLU A 215 13.56 5.68 -0.37
N SER A 216 14.01 6.85 0.12
CA SER A 216 14.62 7.00 1.45
C SER A 216 13.75 7.64 2.54
N ALA A 217 12.46 7.89 2.28
CA ALA A 217 11.59 8.53 3.27
C ALA A 217 10.77 7.52 4.10
N ASP A 218 10.98 7.51 5.41
CA ASP A 218 10.23 6.79 6.45
C ASP A 218 8.69 7.05 6.44
N ASP A 219 8.19 7.97 5.60
CA ASP A 219 6.78 8.30 5.37
C ASP A 219 6.06 7.37 4.36
N LEU A 220 6.73 6.28 3.95
CA LEU A 220 6.38 5.39 2.82
C LEU A 220 4.97 4.77 2.86
N CYS A 221 4.26 4.85 3.99
CA CYS A 221 2.92 4.26 4.15
C CYS A 221 1.75 5.24 4.03
N THR A 222 1.97 6.54 3.81
CA THR A 222 0.87 7.53 3.73
C THR A 222 0.51 7.92 2.30
N VAL A 223 -0.73 7.62 1.89
CA VAL A 223 -1.26 8.02 0.57
C VAL A 223 -1.75 9.47 0.65
N GLN A 224 -1.21 10.31 -0.23
CA GLN A 224 -1.42 11.75 -0.23
C GLN A 224 -2.56 12.15 -1.18
N ILE A 225 -3.75 11.64 -0.88
CA ILE A 225 -4.96 11.85 -1.67
C ILE A 225 -5.33 13.35 -1.77
N PRO A 226 -5.68 13.85 -2.98
CA PRO A 226 -6.18 15.21 -3.19
C PRO A 226 -7.46 15.51 -2.39
N THR A 227 -7.57 16.72 -1.84
CA THR A 227 -8.68 17.11 -0.96
C THR A 227 -10.05 17.03 -1.64
N ASN A 228 -10.12 17.23 -2.97
CA ASN A 228 -11.36 17.10 -3.74
C ASN A 228 -11.87 15.66 -3.83
N TRP A 229 -11.08 14.65 -3.46
CA TRP A 229 -11.51 13.24 -3.39
C TRP A 229 -12.11 12.87 -2.03
N ARG A 230 -11.97 13.73 -1.02
CA ARG A 230 -12.45 13.52 0.36
C ARG A 230 -13.87 12.96 0.44
N THR A 231 -14.76 13.37 -0.46
CA THR A 231 -16.15 12.88 -0.50
C THR A 231 -16.23 11.36 -0.61
N ILE A 232 -15.36 10.74 -1.42
CA ILE A 232 -15.31 9.29 -1.64
C ILE A 232 -14.98 8.55 -0.33
N PHE A 233 -14.08 9.11 0.48
CA PHE A 233 -13.63 8.52 1.74
C PHE A 233 -14.62 8.75 2.89
N LEU A 234 -15.47 9.77 2.80
CA LEU A 234 -16.48 10.06 3.82
C LEU A 234 -17.78 9.28 3.59
N GLU A 235 -18.01 8.76 2.38
CA GLU A 235 -19.12 7.87 2.08
C GLU A 235 -18.94 6.54 2.84
N PRO A 236 -19.84 6.20 3.79
CA PRO A 236 -19.71 4.98 4.58
C PRO A 236 -19.68 3.71 3.71
N GLU A 237 -20.48 3.72 2.65
CA GLU A 237 -20.62 2.64 1.69
C GLU A 237 -19.32 2.31 0.94
N THR A 238 -18.36 3.25 0.88
CA THR A 238 -17.10 3.01 0.17
C THR A 238 -16.28 1.94 0.88
N LEU A 239 -16.09 2.04 2.19
CA LEU A 239 -15.34 1.01 2.93
C LEU A 239 -16.13 -0.29 3.00
N ASP A 240 -17.44 -0.19 3.26
CA ASP A 240 -18.33 -1.35 3.33
C ASP A 240 -18.25 -2.17 2.03
N LEU A 241 -18.23 -1.51 0.86
CA LEU A 241 -18.04 -2.16 -0.43
C LEU A 241 -16.79 -3.04 -0.47
N PHE A 242 -15.62 -2.54 -0.04
CA PHE A 242 -14.38 -3.32 -0.14
C PHE A 242 -14.30 -4.42 0.92
N PHE A 243 -14.91 -4.23 2.09
CA PHE A 243 -15.07 -5.32 3.06
C PHE A 243 -16.03 -6.39 2.51
N ASP A 244 -17.15 -6.02 1.90
CA ASP A 244 -18.08 -6.98 1.29
C ASP A 244 -17.43 -7.74 0.14
N LEU A 245 -16.64 -7.05 -0.70
CA LEU A 245 -15.83 -7.68 -1.76
C LEU A 245 -14.85 -8.69 -1.18
N TYR A 246 -14.15 -8.35 -0.09
CA TYR A 246 -13.21 -9.26 0.56
C TYR A 246 -13.89 -10.56 1.01
N HIS A 247 -15.08 -10.46 1.62
CA HIS A 247 -15.80 -11.63 2.13
C HIS A 247 -16.51 -12.45 1.03
N SER A 248 -16.85 -11.82 -0.09
CA SER A 248 -17.68 -12.46 -1.14
C SER A 248 -16.87 -13.03 -2.30
N LEU A 249 -15.63 -12.58 -2.50
CA LEU A 249 -14.79 -12.97 -3.62
C LEU A 249 -13.85 -14.16 -3.28
N PRO A 250 -13.37 -14.91 -4.29
CA PRO A 250 -12.39 -15.98 -4.08
C PRO A 250 -11.02 -15.42 -3.66
N PRO A 251 -10.14 -16.25 -3.04
CA PRO A 251 -8.87 -15.83 -2.41
C PRO A 251 -7.99 -14.88 -3.24
N MET A 252 -7.79 -15.17 -4.54
CA MET A 252 -6.96 -14.32 -5.41
C MET A 252 -7.54 -12.90 -5.59
N LEU A 253 -8.86 -12.77 -5.59
CA LEU A 253 -9.55 -11.49 -5.77
C LEU A 253 -9.78 -10.77 -4.44
N SER A 254 -10.03 -11.51 -3.36
CA SER A 254 -10.10 -10.95 -2.00
C SER A 254 -8.76 -10.31 -1.60
N GLN A 255 -7.62 -10.83 -2.08
CA GLN A 255 -6.31 -10.20 -1.86
C GLN A 255 -6.25 -8.80 -2.48
N LEU A 256 -6.75 -8.62 -3.71
CA LEU A 256 -6.80 -7.29 -4.34
C LEU A 256 -7.75 -6.34 -3.62
N ALA A 257 -8.88 -6.84 -3.11
CA ALA A 257 -9.78 -6.06 -2.27
C ALA A 257 -9.09 -5.62 -0.97
N LEU A 258 -8.32 -6.51 -0.34
CA LEU A 258 -7.52 -6.18 0.84
C LEU A 258 -6.44 -5.13 0.51
N SER A 259 -5.75 -5.24 -0.63
CA SER A 259 -4.79 -4.21 -1.06
C SER A 259 -5.46 -2.84 -1.25
N CYS A 260 -6.69 -2.80 -1.77
CA CYS A 260 -7.46 -1.55 -1.83
C CYS A 260 -7.77 -1.01 -0.44
N LEU A 261 -8.24 -1.86 0.49
CA LEU A 261 -8.49 -1.49 1.89
C LEU A 261 -7.24 -0.92 2.58
N VAL A 262 -6.07 -1.51 2.33
CA VAL A 262 -4.78 -0.98 2.83
C VAL A 262 -4.56 0.45 2.33
N GLN A 263 -4.77 0.72 1.03
CA GLN A 263 -4.64 2.08 0.51
C GLN A 263 -5.66 3.06 1.10
N PHE A 264 -6.90 2.61 1.34
CA PHE A 264 -7.91 3.41 2.04
C PHE A 264 -7.48 3.72 3.49
N ALA A 265 -6.91 2.76 4.21
CA ALA A 265 -6.40 2.92 5.56
C ALA A 265 -5.16 3.81 5.63
N SER A 266 -4.33 3.78 4.58
CA SER A 266 -3.11 4.58 4.44
C SER A 266 -3.35 6.06 4.13
N THR A 267 -4.60 6.53 4.06
CA THR A 267 -4.86 7.95 3.79
C THR A 267 -4.41 8.87 4.91
N ARG A 268 -3.77 9.99 4.51
CA ARG A 268 -3.25 10.97 5.46
C ARG A 268 -4.34 11.51 6.41
N ARG A 269 -3.97 11.68 7.67
CA ARG A 269 -4.83 12.26 8.73
C ARG A 269 -5.48 13.58 8.30
N SER A 270 -4.73 14.45 7.63
CA SER A 270 -5.17 15.80 7.21
C SER A 270 -6.30 15.79 6.18
N LEU A 271 -6.64 14.64 5.59
CA LEU A 271 -7.81 14.50 4.72
C LEU A 271 -9.12 14.62 5.49
N PHE A 272 -9.14 14.44 6.82
CA PHE A 272 -10.32 14.37 7.66
C PHE A 272 -10.33 15.45 8.76
N SER A 273 -11.51 15.92 9.17
CA SER A 273 -11.66 16.59 10.47
C SER A 273 -11.66 15.57 11.60
N ASN A 274 -11.48 15.99 12.86
CA ASN A 274 -11.42 15.07 14.00
C ASN A 274 -12.68 14.18 14.14
N PRO A 275 -13.93 14.70 14.05
CA PRO A 275 -15.12 13.87 14.13
C PRO A 275 -15.25 12.86 12.98
N GLU A 276 -14.98 13.29 11.75
CA GLU A 276 -15.03 12.40 10.58
C GLU A 276 -13.96 11.32 10.66
N ARG A 277 -12.75 11.67 11.11
CA ARG A 277 -11.67 10.71 11.30
C ARG A 277 -12.06 9.64 12.31
N ALA A 278 -12.67 10.02 13.43
CA ALA A 278 -13.13 9.06 14.42
C ALA A 278 -14.15 8.08 13.82
N LYS A 279 -15.10 8.58 13.04
CA LYS A 279 -16.09 7.75 12.33
C LYS A 279 -15.44 6.83 11.29
N TYR A 280 -14.54 7.37 10.46
CA TYR A 280 -13.85 6.63 9.41
C TYR A 280 -12.98 5.51 9.97
N LEU A 281 -12.16 5.82 10.99
CA LEU A 281 -11.33 4.82 11.68
C LEU A 281 -12.20 3.80 12.43
N GLY A 282 -13.31 4.21 13.02
CA GLY A 282 -14.25 3.29 13.66
C GLY A 282 -14.80 2.24 12.69
N ASN A 283 -15.14 2.65 11.46
CA ASN A 283 -15.57 1.73 10.41
C ASN A 283 -14.43 0.80 9.95
N LEU A 284 -13.23 1.34 9.73
CA LEU A 284 -12.05 0.53 9.39
C LEU A 284 -11.74 -0.53 10.45
N ILE A 285 -11.69 -0.14 11.73
CA ILE A 285 -11.41 -1.05 12.85
C ILE A 285 -12.49 -2.13 12.94
N LYS A 286 -13.77 -1.76 12.75
CA LYS A 286 -14.88 -2.72 12.74
C LYS A 286 -14.70 -3.77 11.64
N GLY A 287 -14.39 -3.35 10.41
CA GLY A 287 -14.18 -4.29 9.30
C GLY A 287 -12.92 -5.14 9.46
N VAL A 288 -11.80 -4.55 9.90
CA VAL A 288 -10.57 -5.29 10.21
C VAL A 288 -10.82 -6.34 11.29
N LYS A 289 -11.56 -5.99 12.36
CA LYS A 289 -11.94 -6.94 13.41
C LYS A 289 -12.72 -8.13 12.83
N GLN A 290 -13.68 -7.90 11.94
CA GLN A 290 -14.45 -8.99 11.32
C GLN A 290 -13.57 -9.93 10.48
N ILE A 291 -12.59 -9.40 9.74
CA ILE A 291 -11.61 -10.20 9.01
C ILE A 291 -10.78 -11.05 9.99
N LEU A 292 -10.31 -10.46 11.09
CA LEU A 292 -9.50 -11.17 12.08
C LEU A 292 -10.28 -12.25 12.84
N GLU A 293 -11.59 -12.06 13.06
CA GLU A 293 -12.48 -13.06 13.65
C GLU A 293 -12.74 -14.25 12.71
N ASN A 294 -12.56 -14.08 11.39
CA ASN A 294 -12.67 -15.15 10.38
C ASN A 294 -11.44 -15.19 9.45
N PRO A 295 -10.29 -15.70 9.93
CA PRO A 295 -9.02 -15.63 9.21
C PRO A 295 -8.89 -16.66 8.07
N GLN A 296 -9.97 -17.33 7.66
CA GLN A 296 -9.93 -18.31 6.58
C GLN A 296 -9.38 -17.69 5.28
N GLY A 297 -9.79 -16.46 4.97
CA GLY A 297 -9.26 -15.69 3.85
C GLY A 297 -7.81 -15.21 4.00
N LEU A 298 -7.21 -15.25 5.21
CA LEU A 298 -5.81 -14.89 5.45
C LEU A 298 -4.88 -16.11 5.50
N SER A 299 -5.46 -17.31 5.58
CA SER A 299 -4.72 -18.57 5.78
C SER A 299 -4.42 -19.29 4.46
N ASP A 300 -4.95 -18.80 3.34
CA ASP A 300 -4.77 -19.40 2.02
C ASP A 300 -3.30 -19.27 1.58
N PRO A 301 -2.67 -20.34 1.04
CA PRO A 301 -1.30 -20.31 0.54
C PRO A 301 -1.03 -19.19 -0.46
N ALA A 302 -2.03 -18.71 -1.22
CA ALA A 302 -1.89 -17.58 -2.13
C ALA A 302 -1.51 -16.27 -1.41
N TYR A 303 -1.85 -16.11 -0.11
CA TYR A 303 -1.39 -14.99 0.71
C TYR A 303 0.05 -15.20 1.25
N ARG A 304 0.59 -16.41 1.14
CA ARG A 304 1.93 -16.79 1.62
C ARG A 304 2.93 -17.02 0.48
N ASP A 305 2.47 -17.27 -0.74
CA ASP A 305 3.30 -17.62 -1.88
C ASP A 305 4.16 -16.41 -2.29
N GLY A 306 5.49 -16.56 -2.17
CA GLY A 306 6.47 -15.50 -2.42
C GLY A 306 6.78 -14.57 -1.23
N LEU A 307 6.23 -14.80 -0.03
CA LEU A 307 6.67 -14.11 1.18
C LEU A 307 7.87 -14.83 1.78
N GLU A 308 8.99 -14.11 1.96
CA GLU A 308 10.12 -14.56 2.77
C GLU A 308 9.64 -14.81 4.22
N ASP A 309 10.34 -15.67 4.96
CA ASP A 309 10.01 -15.87 6.37
C ASP A 309 10.17 -14.51 7.08
N PRO A 310 9.11 -13.96 7.69
CA PRO A 310 9.17 -12.65 8.31
C PRO A 310 10.24 -12.56 9.41
N LEU A 311 10.63 -13.68 10.03
CA LEU A 311 11.72 -13.70 11.01
C LEU A 311 13.11 -13.46 10.38
N ASP A 312 13.24 -13.53 9.06
CA ASP A 312 14.50 -13.23 8.35
C ASP A 312 14.71 -11.71 8.20
N ASP A 313 13.63 -10.90 8.19
CA ASP A 313 13.69 -9.43 8.20
C ASP A 313 13.41 -8.85 9.59
N THR A 314 14.43 -8.95 10.45
CA THR A 314 14.37 -8.44 11.83
C THR A 314 14.04 -6.95 11.93
N ALA A 315 14.39 -6.13 10.93
CA ALA A 315 14.10 -4.69 10.95
C ALA A 315 12.60 -4.43 10.85
N THR A 316 11.94 -5.06 9.87
CA THR A 316 10.48 -4.99 9.73
C THR A 316 9.76 -5.59 10.93
N VAL A 317 10.25 -6.71 11.47
CA VAL A 317 9.70 -7.33 12.69
C VAL A 317 9.72 -6.34 13.85
N PHE A 318 10.86 -5.69 14.11
CA PHE A 318 10.97 -4.74 15.23
C PHE A 318 10.04 -3.54 15.07
N GLN A 319 9.90 -3.01 13.86
CA GLN A 319 8.95 -1.93 13.58
C GLN A 319 7.51 -2.36 13.87
N GLN A 320 7.12 -3.58 13.48
CA GLN A 320 5.78 -4.11 13.75
C GLN A 320 5.55 -4.37 15.24
N LEU A 321 6.56 -4.91 15.94
CA LEU A 321 6.50 -5.17 17.37
C LEU A 321 6.31 -3.89 18.19
N GLU A 322 6.94 -2.77 17.80
CA GLU A 322 6.73 -1.48 18.46
C GLU A 322 5.25 -1.05 18.44
N GLN A 323 4.58 -1.24 17.30
CA GLN A 323 3.15 -0.96 17.18
C GLN A 323 2.31 -1.90 18.06
N LEU A 324 2.66 -3.19 18.06
CA LEU A 324 1.97 -4.20 18.86
C LEU A 324 2.12 -3.93 20.37
N CYS A 325 3.24 -3.36 20.80
CA CYS A 325 3.45 -2.97 22.19
C CYS A 325 2.38 -2.00 22.70
N THR A 326 2.00 -1.04 21.86
CA THR A 326 0.98 -0.06 22.24
C THR A 326 -0.39 -0.74 22.36
N VAL A 327 -0.71 -1.67 21.45
CA VAL A 327 -1.99 -2.40 21.44
C VAL A 327 -2.10 -3.34 22.63
N SER A 328 -1.03 -4.08 22.97
CA SER A 328 -1.06 -5.05 24.08
C SER A 328 -1.34 -4.38 25.43
N ARG A 329 -0.92 -3.13 25.59
CA ARG A 329 -1.10 -2.35 26.82
C ARG A 329 -2.53 -1.82 27.02
N CYS A 330 -3.41 -1.87 26.00
CA CYS A 330 -4.80 -1.45 26.15
C CYS A 330 -5.59 -2.35 27.12
N GLU A 331 -5.31 -3.64 27.12
CA GLU A 331 -5.93 -4.66 27.98
C GLU A 331 -4.84 -5.63 28.45
N TYR A 332 -3.87 -5.10 29.22
CA TYR A 332 -2.60 -5.78 29.47
C TYR A 332 -2.76 -7.13 30.19
N GLU A 333 -3.61 -7.19 31.22
CA GLU A 333 -3.89 -8.42 31.97
C GLU A 333 -4.41 -9.55 31.08
N LYS A 334 -5.41 -9.25 30.24
CA LYS A 334 -5.98 -10.23 29.29
C LYS A 334 -4.94 -10.65 28.26
N THR A 335 -4.13 -9.70 27.80
CA THR A 335 -3.06 -9.96 26.82
C THR A 335 -1.97 -10.86 27.38
N CYS A 336 -1.48 -10.60 28.60
CA CYS A 336 -0.49 -11.44 29.26
C CYS A 336 -1.04 -12.84 29.55
N THR A 337 -2.29 -12.93 30.04
CA THR A 337 -2.97 -14.21 30.28
C THR A 337 -3.04 -15.07 29.01
N LEU A 338 -3.42 -14.47 27.88
CA LEU A 338 -3.45 -15.17 26.60
C LEU A 338 -2.05 -15.60 26.16
N LEU A 339 -1.06 -14.70 26.26
CA LEU A 339 0.31 -14.98 25.85
C LEU A 339 0.92 -16.13 26.67
N VAL A 340 0.68 -16.15 27.98
CA VAL A 340 1.04 -17.25 28.88
C VAL A 340 0.47 -18.57 28.37
N GLN A 341 -0.84 -18.63 28.10
CA GLN A 341 -1.50 -19.86 27.65
C GLN A 341 -0.92 -20.37 26.32
N VAL A 342 -0.71 -19.47 25.37
CA VAL A 342 -0.15 -19.80 24.05
C VAL A 342 1.31 -20.24 24.18
N PHE A 343 2.11 -19.58 25.04
CA PHE A 343 3.49 -19.95 25.28
C PHE A 343 3.60 -21.36 25.88
N ASP A 344 2.86 -21.63 26.95
CA ASP A 344 2.88 -22.92 27.63
C ASP A 344 2.46 -24.05 26.69
N GLN A 345 1.43 -23.82 25.87
CA GLN A 345 0.98 -24.80 24.89
C GLN A 345 2.04 -25.11 23.81
N ASN A 346 2.76 -24.10 23.30
CA ASN A 346 3.80 -24.31 22.29
C ASN A 346 5.07 -24.93 22.90
N ALA A 347 5.46 -24.53 24.11
CA ALA A 347 6.59 -25.13 24.82
C ALA A 347 6.36 -26.61 25.11
N GLN A 348 5.15 -26.99 25.55
CA GLN A 348 4.78 -28.39 25.76
C GLN A 348 4.79 -29.20 24.44
N ASN A 349 4.32 -28.61 23.34
CA ASN A 349 4.35 -29.28 22.03
C ASN A 349 5.78 -29.51 21.56
N TYR A 350 6.66 -28.53 21.74
CA TYR A 350 8.09 -28.66 21.43
C TYR A 350 8.74 -29.78 22.27
N GLN A 351 8.50 -29.83 23.58
CA GLN A 351 8.98 -30.92 24.44
C GLN A 351 8.50 -32.29 23.96
N LYS A 352 7.21 -32.43 23.60
CA LYS A 352 6.66 -33.68 23.08
C LYS A 352 7.36 -34.12 21.79
N LEU A 353 7.65 -33.20 20.88
CA LEU A 353 8.37 -33.49 19.64
C LEU A 353 9.81 -33.94 19.90
N LEU A 354 10.51 -33.30 20.84
CA LEU A 354 11.89 -33.66 21.22
C LEU A 354 12.00 -35.07 21.81
N HIS A 355 10.98 -35.50 22.56
CA HIS A 355 10.89 -36.83 23.17
C HIS A 355 10.27 -37.90 22.24
N SER A 356 9.76 -37.51 21.07
CA SER A 356 9.16 -38.46 20.12
C SER A 356 10.22 -39.35 19.47
N SER A 357 9.90 -40.64 19.28
CA SER A 357 10.81 -41.62 18.66
C SER A 357 11.02 -41.39 17.15
N SER A 358 10.13 -40.63 16.50
CA SER A 358 10.21 -40.24 15.09
C SER A 358 10.28 -38.72 14.99
N ARG A 359 11.48 -38.15 15.19
CA ARG A 359 11.71 -36.70 15.08
C ARG A 359 11.48 -36.25 13.64
N ASN A 360 10.41 -35.51 13.40
CA ASN A 360 10.17 -34.84 12.13
C ASN A 360 10.86 -33.46 12.17
N PRO A 361 11.98 -33.24 11.45
CA PRO A 361 12.73 -31.98 11.52
C PRO A 361 11.90 -30.77 11.14
N LEU A 362 10.98 -30.92 10.18
CA LEU A 362 10.14 -29.82 9.70
C LEU A 362 9.14 -29.35 10.77
N GLU A 363 8.55 -30.29 11.52
CA GLU A 363 7.66 -29.93 12.64
C GLU A 363 8.41 -29.24 13.77
N ILE A 364 9.63 -29.69 14.06
CA ILE A 364 10.51 -29.06 15.06
C ILE A 364 10.82 -27.62 14.65
N THR A 365 11.25 -27.39 13.41
CA THR A 365 11.54 -26.03 12.89
C THR A 365 10.32 -25.12 12.94
N VAL A 366 9.12 -25.64 12.61
CA VAL A 366 7.88 -24.86 12.71
C VAL A 366 7.57 -24.48 14.16
N GLN A 367 7.76 -25.40 15.11
CA GLN A 367 7.56 -25.07 16.53
C GLN A 367 8.60 -24.09 17.06
N GLU A 368 9.86 -24.20 16.64
CA GLU A 368 10.91 -23.25 16.99
C GLU A 368 10.58 -21.85 16.46
N GLY A 369 10.11 -21.71 15.22
CA GLY A 369 9.65 -20.43 14.68
C GLY A 369 8.49 -19.83 15.49
N ARG A 370 7.54 -20.65 15.95
CA ARG A 370 6.45 -20.19 16.84
C ARG A 370 6.98 -19.71 18.19
N LEU A 371 7.92 -20.43 18.78
CA LEU A 371 8.55 -20.04 20.03
C LEU A 371 9.37 -18.76 19.87
N ALA A 372 10.09 -18.57 18.76
CA ALA A 372 10.79 -17.33 18.46
C ALA A 372 9.83 -16.12 18.45
N TRP A 373 8.70 -16.22 17.74
CA TRP A 373 7.66 -15.18 17.75
C TRP A 373 7.15 -14.88 19.16
N LEU A 374 6.90 -15.91 19.97
CA LEU A 374 6.41 -15.74 21.33
C LEU A 374 7.45 -15.07 22.24
N VAL A 375 8.72 -15.40 22.09
CA VAL A 375 9.82 -14.73 22.82
C VAL A 375 9.94 -13.27 22.40
N TYR A 376 9.83 -12.96 21.10
CA TYR A 376 9.74 -11.59 20.63
C TYR A 376 8.53 -10.84 21.23
N PHE A 377 7.34 -11.44 21.26
CA PHE A 377 6.19 -10.79 21.92
C PHE A 377 6.43 -10.53 23.40
N VAL A 378 7.01 -11.49 24.13
CA VAL A 378 7.33 -11.32 25.55
C VAL A 378 8.30 -10.15 25.75
N GLY A 379 9.41 -10.11 25.01
CA GLY A 379 10.36 -9.00 25.15
C GLY A 379 9.76 -7.65 24.75
N THR A 380 8.82 -7.60 23.79
CA THR A 380 8.13 -6.37 23.40
C THR A 380 7.28 -5.86 24.53
N PHE A 381 6.52 -6.76 25.13
CA PHE A 381 5.56 -6.39 26.15
C PHE A 381 6.29 -5.96 27.42
N VAL A 382 7.38 -6.64 27.78
CA VAL A 382 8.27 -6.28 28.90
C VAL A 382 9.04 -4.98 28.61
N GLY A 383 9.53 -4.81 27.38
CA GLY A 383 10.39 -3.69 26.97
C GLY A 383 9.66 -2.37 26.77
N GLY A 384 8.48 -2.36 26.14
CA GLY A 384 7.79 -1.11 25.81
C GLY A 384 6.93 -0.54 26.94
N ARG A 385 7.42 -0.67 28.17
CA ARG A 385 6.85 -0.02 29.35
C ARG A 385 7.20 1.47 29.32
N LEU A 386 6.20 2.33 29.52
CA LEU A 386 6.43 3.75 29.79
C LEU A 386 6.81 3.89 31.28
N THR A 387 7.90 4.62 31.56
CA THR A 387 8.52 4.72 32.90
C THR A 387 7.61 5.18 34.04
N TYR A 388 6.44 5.76 33.73
CA TYR A 388 5.50 6.31 34.71
C TYR A 388 4.22 5.48 34.91
N THR A 389 4.04 4.36 34.19
CA THR A 389 2.83 3.49 34.30
C THR A 389 3.09 2.18 35.06
N SER A 390 4.14 2.13 35.88
CA SER A 390 4.54 0.92 36.62
C SER A 390 3.64 0.69 37.82
N THR A 391 3.00 -0.49 37.88
CA THR A 391 2.25 -0.98 39.05
C THR A 391 2.85 -2.31 39.49
N ASP A 392 2.75 -2.64 40.77
CA ASP A 392 3.18 -3.95 41.30
C ASP A 392 2.52 -5.13 40.55
N GLU A 393 1.29 -4.92 40.04
CA GLU A 393 0.56 -5.90 39.23
C GLU A 393 1.18 -6.10 37.82
N HIS A 394 1.61 -5.01 37.17
CA HIS A 394 2.33 -5.09 35.90
C HIS A 394 3.69 -5.78 36.07
N ASP A 395 4.40 -5.53 37.18
CA ASP A 395 5.67 -6.21 37.49
C ASP A 395 5.48 -7.72 37.67
N ALA A 396 4.40 -8.12 38.35
CA ALA A 396 4.07 -9.53 38.52
C ALA A 396 3.80 -10.23 37.17
N MET A 397 3.05 -9.58 36.28
CA MET A 397 2.75 -10.12 34.95
C MET A 397 4.00 -10.21 34.05
N ASP A 398 4.85 -9.18 34.07
CA ASP A 398 6.12 -9.18 33.33
C ASP A 398 7.05 -10.28 33.84
N GLY A 399 7.09 -10.48 35.17
CA GLY A 399 7.83 -11.57 35.81
C GLY A 399 7.31 -12.94 35.39
N GLU A 400 5.98 -13.10 35.32
CA GLU A 400 5.35 -14.34 34.89
C GLU A 400 5.70 -14.69 33.43
N LEU A 401 5.66 -13.72 32.51
CA LEU A 401 6.06 -13.91 31.12
C LEU A 401 7.57 -14.20 31.01
N SER A 402 8.41 -13.44 31.72
CA SER A 402 9.86 -13.60 31.70
C SER A 402 10.29 -14.98 32.17
N CYS A 403 9.64 -15.52 33.21
CA CYS A 403 9.89 -16.88 33.70
C CYS A 403 9.77 -17.95 32.61
N ARG A 404 8.79 -17.83 31.70
CA ARG A 404 8.60 -18.80 30.61
C ARG A 404 9.71 -18.74 29.57
N VAL A 405 10.22 -17.55 29.28
CA VAL A 405 11.40 -17.39 28.41
C VAL A 405 12.63 -18.03 29.06
N PHE A 406 12.87 -17.81 30.36
CA PHE A 406 13.99 -18.46 31.06
C PHE A 406 13.87 -19.98 31.16
N GLN A 407 12.65 -20.50 31.33
CA GLN A 407 12.38 -21.94 31.27
C GLN A 407 12.65 -22.51 29.87
N LEU A 408 12.27 -21.79 28.82
CA LEU A 408 12.58 -22.17 27.44
C LEU A 408 14.09 -22.20 27.18
N ILE A 409 14.84 -21.19 27.65
CA ILE A 409 16.32 -21.17 27.56
C ILE A 409 16.90 -22.43 28.20
N SER A 410 16.44 -22.77 29.42
CA SER A 410 16.89 -23.97 30.13
C SER A 410 16.59 -25.26 29.36
N LEU A 411 15.42 -25.32 28.71
CA LEU A 411 15.03 -26.45 27.86
C LEU A 411 15.92 -26.58 26.62
N MET A 412 16.23 -25.46 25.97
CA MET A 412 17.09 -25.42 24.78
C MET A 412 18.55 -25.74 25.12
N ASP A 413 19.06 -25.24 26.25
CA ASP A 413 20.42 -25.53 26.71
C ASP A 413 20.65 -27.03 26.91
N ALA A 414 19.62 -27.75 27.37
CA ALA A 414 19.67 -29.21 27.49
C ALA A 414 19.78 -29.94 26.13
N GLN A 415 19.45 -29.27 25.02
CA GLN A 415 19.47 -29.80 23.65
C GLN A 415 20.66 -29.30 22.81
N LEU A 416 21.51 -28.40 23.32
CA LEU A 416 22.67 -27.83 22.62
C LEU A 416 23.59 -28.84 21.90
N PRO A 417 23.75 -30.11 22.35
CA PRO A 417 24.52 -31.10 21.59
C PRO A 417 23.84 -31.63 20.31
N GLN A 418 22.54 -31.37 20.09
CA GLN A 418 21.71 -32.05 19.08
C GLN A 418 20.98 -31.12 18.11
N SER A 419 20.63 -29.89 18.52
CA SER A 419 19.91 -28.93 17.67
C SER A 419 20.08 -27.50 18.18
N SER A 420 20.42 -26.55 17.31
CA SER A 420 20.38 -25.11 17.59
C SER A 420 19.55 -24.41 16.50
N ASN A 421 18.67 -23.49 16.91
CA ASN A 421 17.89 -22.68 16.00
C ASN A 421 18.22 -21.19 16.22
N GLU A 422 18.89 -20.60 15.24
CA GLU A 422 19.35 -19.22 15.27
C GLU A 422 18.21 -18.22 15.49
N LYS A 423 17.00 -18.48 14.97
CA LYS A 423 15.86 -17.57 15.10
C LYS A 423 15.39 -17.43 16.54
N VAL A 424 15.39 -18.54 17.29
CA VAL A 424 15.00 -18.54 18.70
C VAL A 424 16.11 -17.89 19.55
N GLU A 425 17.38 -18.12 19.22
CA GLU A 425 18.51 -17.47 19.89
C GLU A 425 18.49 -15.95 19.71
N LEU A 426 18.25 -15.46 18.48
CA LEU A 426 18.08 -14.03 18.20
C LEU A 426 16.90 -13.44 18.99
N ALA A 427 15.77 -14.14 19.05
CA ALA A 427 14.63 -13.72 19.85
C ALA A 427 14.96 -13.63 21.35
N ILE A 428 15.70 -14.61 21.89
CA ILE A 428 16.15 -14.62 23.29
C ILE A 428 17.09 -13.43 23.55
N LEU A 429 18.06 -13.18 22.68
CA LEU A 429 18.98 -12.04 22.82
C LEU A 429 18.22 -10.71 22.86
N TRP A 430 17.23 -10.57 21.99
CA TRP A 430 16.38 -9.40 21.95
C TRP A 430 15.55 -9.26 23.23
N PHE A 431 14.92 -10.34 23.73
CA PHE A 431 14.24 -10.34 25.03
C PHE A 431 15.17 -9.91 26.16
N LEU A 432 16.38 -10.45 26.23
CA LEU A 432 17.36 -10.13 27.28
C LEU A 432 17.77 -8.66 27.26
N ASP A 433 17.91 -8.06 26.07
CA ASP A 433 18.19 -6.63 25.95
C ASP A 433 17.00 -5.77 26.43
N GLN A 434 15.77 -6.11 26.04
CA GLN A 434 14.57 -5.43 26.53
C GLN A 434 14.40 -5.57 28.05
N PHE A 435 14.57 -6.79 28.58
CA PHE A 435 14.52 -7.07 30.01
C PHE A 435 15.58 -6.29 30.78
N ARG A 436 16.81 -6.24 30.27
CA ARG A 436 17.91 -5.48 30.89
C ARG A 436 17.57 -3.98 30.94
N LYS A 437 17.09 -3.42 29.83
CA LYS A 437 16.69 -2.01 29.74
C LYS A 437 15.60 -1.65 30.75
N THR A 438 14.62 -2.54 30.95
CA THR A 438 13.49 -2.31 31.86
C THR A 438 13.79 -2.59 33.34
N TYR A 439 14.60 -3.60 33.66
CA TYR A 439 14.72 -4.08 35.05
C TYR A 439 16.14 -4.10 35.64
N VAL A 440 17.18 -3.96 34.81
CA VAL A 440 18.58 -4.15 35.23
C VAL A 440 19.42 -2.89 35.06
N GLY A 441 19.07 -1.98 34.14
CA GLY A 441 19.83 -0.77 33.85
C GLY A 441 19.88 0.26 35.00
N ASP A 442 20.98 1.01 35.06
CA ASP A 442 21.35 1.89 36.19
C ASP A 442 20.36 3.01 36.55
N GLN A 443 19.42 3.36 35.67
CA GLN A 443 18.45 4.43 35.95
C GLN A 443 17.22 4.00 36.78
N LEU A 444 17.05 2.72 37.11
CA LEU A 444 15.79 2.19 37.67
C LEU A 444 15.87 1.64 39.11
N GLN A 445 16.99 1.85 39.82
CA GLN A 445 17.13 1.44 41.22
C GLN A 445 16.11 2.06 42.21
N HIS A 446 15.25 2.98 41.76
CA HIS A 446 14.28 3.68 42.62
C HIS A 446 12.80 3.30 42.44
N THR A 447 12.41 2.35 41.58
CA THR A 447 10.97 2.08 41.33
C THR A 447 10.47 0.65 41.49
N SER A 448 11.33 -0.38 41.49
CA SER A 448 10.89 -1.79 41.67
C SER A 448 11.48 -2.39 42.95
N LYS A 449 10.63 -2.98 43.80
CA LYS A 449 11.07 -3.62 45.05
C LYS A 449 11.94 -4.85 44.75
N PRO A 450 13.01 -5.12 45.52
CA PRO A 450 13.97 -6.21 45.29
C PRO A 450 13.44 -7.64 45.54
N GLY A 451 12.12 -7.86 45.46
CA GLY A 451 11.47 -9.13 45.78
C GLY A 451 10.79 -9.87 44.62
N VAL A 452 10.65 -9.25 43.43
CA VAL A 452 9.85 -9.85 42.33
C VAL A 452 10.68 -10.81 41.45
N PHE A 453 12.00 -10.61 41.37
CA PHE A 453 12.90 -11.43 40.54
C PHE A 453 13.97 -12.14 41.37
N GLN A 454 13.61 -13.20 42.10
CA GLN A 454 14.60 -14.20 42.53
C GLN A 454 14.89 -15.15 41.36
N VAL A 455 15.69 -14.71 40.39
CA VAL A 455 16.24 -15.61 39.36
C VAL A 455 17.54 -16.21 39.89
N THR A 456 17.44 -17.35 40.58
CA THR A 456 18.58 -18.07 41.21
C THR A 456 19.57 -18.71 40.24
N HIS A 457 19.49 -18.44 38.92
CA HIS A 457 20.27 -19.16 37.91
C HIS A 457 21.03 -18.28 36.88
N TYR A 458 21.34 -17.02 37.20
CA TYR A 458 22.16 -16.18 36.30
C TYR A 458 23.67 -16.49 36.31
N SER A 459 24.17 -17.35 37.20
CA SER A 459 25.61 -17.61 37.36
C SER A 459 26.24 -18.50 36.28
N HIS A 460 25.45 -19.13 35.39
CA HIS A 460 25.96 -20.05 34.38
C HIS A 460 26.24 -19.43 33.00
N PHE A 461 25.75 -18.21 32.71
CA PHE A 461 25.85 -17.61 31.38
C PHE A 461 27.19 -16.89 31.09
N ARG A 462 28.09 -16.74 32.09
CA ARG A 462 29.33 -15.96 31.92
C ARG A 462 30.59 -16.77 31.59
N THR A 463 30.52 -18.10 31.42
CA THR A 463 31.73 -18.96 31.35
C THR A 463 31.78 -20.01 30.22
N LYS A 464 30.95 -19.93 29.18
CA LYS A 464 31.02 -20.87 28.04
C LYS A 464 31.07 -20.26 26.64
N LYS A 465 31.63 -19.05 26.49
CA LYS A 465 32.04 -18.51 25.18
C LYS A 465 33.52 -18.14 25.19
N SER A 466 34.37 -19.11 25.47
CA SER A 466 35.79 -19.07 25.07
C SER A 466 36.04 -20.21 24.07
N MET A 467 36.53 -19.81 22.90
CA MET A 467 37.01 -20.61 21.77
C MET A 467 36.04 -20.89 20.62
N SER A 468 36.36 -20.20 19.51
CA SER A 468 36.52 -20.73 18.15
C SER A 468 35.52 -20.26 17.10
N THR A 469 35.72 -19.02 16.62
CA THR A 469 35.82 -18.70 15.18
C THR A 469 36.34 -17.27 15.02
N LYS A 470 37.61 -17.15 14.63
CA LYS A 470 38.08 -16.00 13.87
C LYS A 470 37.53 -16.16 12.45
N SER A 471 36.59 -15.32 12.06
CA SER A 471 36.33 -15.01 10.65
C SER A 471 35.72 -13.62 10.58
N ASP A 472 36.54 -12.72 10.04
CA ASP A 472 36.34 -11.33 9.66
C ASP A 472 34.89 -10.90 9.40
N LEU A 473 34.37 -10.04 10.28
CA LEU A 473 33.36 -9.03 9.91
C LEU A 473 33.81 -7.70 10.53
N ASN A 474 34.41 -6.86 9.70
CA ASN A 474 34.69 -5.46 10.00
C ASN A 474 33.36 -4.73 10.22
N TYR A 475 33.05 -4.40 11.47
CA TYR A 475 32.19 -3.27 11.82
C TYR A 475 33.02 -2.28 12.62
N SER A 476 33.50 -1.26 11.91
CA SER A 476 34.19 -0.12 12.49
C SER A 476 33.19 0.80 13.20
N GLY A 477 33.41 1.06 14.49
CA GLY A 477 32.86 2.23 15.17
C GLY A 477 32.18 1.94 16.50
N PHE A 478 32.93 1.56 17.53
CA PHE A 478 32.67 1.94 18.92
C PHE A 478 34.00 1.90 19.67
N GLU A 479 34.37 3.02 20.30
CA GLU A 479 35.62 3.20 21.02
C GLU A 479 35.72 2.23 22.20
N HIS A 480 36.82 1.47 22.25
CA HIS A 480 37.20 0.66 23.40
C HIS A 480 37.97 1.53 24.40
N GLY A 481 37.39 1.74 25.58
CA GLY A 481 38.07 2.29 26.75
C GLY A 481 37.09 2.37 27.93
N GLU A 482 37.55 2.04 29.14
CA GLU A 482 36.85 2.27 30.42
C GLU A 482 35.79 1.25 30.91
N LEU A 483 35.94 -0.05 30.64
CA LEU A 483 35.09 -1.09 31.29
C LEU A 483 35.87 -2.20 32.01
N ALA A 484 37.17 -2.00 32.24
CA ALA A 484 38.04 -3.03 32.84
C ALA A 484 38.48 -2.74 34.30
N GLU A 485 38.25 -1.55 34.86
CA GLU A 485 38.78 -1.21 36.19
C GLU A 485 37.75 -1.15 37.33
N GLU A 486 36.43 -1.12 37.05
CA GLU A 486 35.43 -0.99 38.14
C GLU A 486 34.87 -2.31 38.68
N THR A 487 35.17 -3.46 38.07
CA THR A 487 34.64 -4.77 38.54
C THR A 487 35.39 -5.38 39.73
N ASP A 488 36.56 -4.87 40.11
CA ASP A 488 37.34 -5.42 41.24
C ASP A 488 37.00 -4.78 42.61
N SER A 489 36.22 -3.70 42.64
CA SER A 489 35.93 -2.98 43.89
C SER A 489 34.69 -3.48 44.66
N ILE A 490 33.94 -4.47 44.15
CA ILE A 490 32.69 -4.96 44.76
C ILE A 490 32.82 -6.43 45.24
N LEU A 491 34.01 -6.84 45.67
CA LEU A 491 34.25 -8.16 46.28
C LEU A 491 34.76 -8.10 47.74
N GLN A 492 34.77 -6.92 48.37
CA GLN A 492 35.06 -6.79 49.79
C GLN A 492 33.92 -6.06 50.51
N LEU A 493 32.86 -6.80 50.88
CA LEU A 493 31.99 -6.51 52.03
C LEU A 493 30.91 -7.61 52.13
N LYS A 494 31.24 -8.69 52.84
CA LYS A 494 30.35 -9.49 53.71
C LYS A 494 31.12 -10.68 54.29
N THR A 495 31.84 -10.43 55.37
CA THR A 495 31.64 -11.17 56.62
C THR A 495 31.09 -10.19 57.64
#